data_AF-A0A1V5QKL2-F1
#
_entry.id   AF-A0A1V5QKL2-F1
#
_cell.length_a   1.000
_cell.length_b   1.000
_cell.length_c   1.000
_cell.angle_alpha   90.00
_cell.angle_beta   90.00
_cell.angle_gamma   90.00
#
_symmetry.space_group_name_H-M   'P 1'
#
loop_
_entity.id
_entity.type
_entity.pdbx_description
1 polymer ?
#
loop_
_entity_poly.entity_id
_entity_poly.type
_entity_poly.pdbx_seq_one_letter_code
_entity_poly.pdbx_strand_id
1 'polypeptide(L)'
;MERRYGKSQLEFERYAFAAVASLYGIDILADNVSQCRERLFAVFDAVYERLFPQTSKAGCRDAIRFVLAHNIVWGDALTLKTVGEKPDLIVFSEWSPVNGCMVKRRDYTFHGLLEHASMKELPLFSDLGEEVFIPTPVKEFPLIHFLEVSNAE
;
A
#
# COMPACT_ATOMS: atom_id res chain seq x y z
N MET A 1 3.02 14.72 -9.99
CA MET A 1 2.54 15.29 -8.71
C MET A 1 2.88 16.76 -8.59
N GLU A 2 4.15 17.15 -8.60
CA GLU A 2 4.61 18.53 -8.34
C GLU A 2 3.95 19.59 -9.22
N ARG A 3 3.95 19.38 -10.55
CA ARG A 3 3.35 20.32 -11.51
C ARG A 3 1.85 20.54 -11.31
N ARG A 4 1.13 19.54 -10.76
CA ARG A 4 -0.33 19.55 -10.66
C ARG A 4 -0.84 19.92 -9.27
N TYR A 5 -0.12 19.54 -8.21
CA TYR A 5 -0.58 19.68 -6.83
C TYR A 5 0.40 20.43 -5.92
N GLY A 6 1.54 20.90 -6.42
CA GLY A 6 2.55 21.59 -5.60
C GLY A 6 2.09 22.91 -4.96
N LYS A 7 0.92 23.43 -5.32
CA LYS A 7 0.33 24.65 -4.74
C LYS A 7 -0.50 24.39 -3.48
N SER A 8 -0.96 23.15 -3.27
CA SER A 8 -1.79 22.76 -2.13
C SER A 8 -1.12 21.61 -1.39
N GLN A 9 -0.62 21.89 -0.19
CA GLN A 9 0.07 20.89 0.61
C GLN A 9 -0.82 19.68 0.90
N LEU A 10 -2.09 19.89 1.27
CA LEU A 10 -3.01 18.80 1.57
C LEU A 10 -3.27 17.92 0.34
N GLU A 11 -3.44 18.52 -0.85
CA GLU A 11 -3.60 17.73 -2.07
C GLU A 11 -2.33 16.98 -2.43
N PHE A 12 -1.16 17.62 -2.31
CA PHE A 12 0.12 16.95 -2.51
C PHE A 12 0.27 15.75 -1.58
N GLU A 13 0.06 15.93 -0.27
CA GLU A 13 0.16 14.87 0.75
C GLU A 13 -0.79 13.71 0.43
N ARG A 14 -2.06 14.01 0.14
CA ARG A 14 -3.07 13.01 -0.18
C ARG A 14 -2.71 12.21 -1.44
N TYR A 15 -2.28 12.88 -2.50
CA TYR A 15 -1.93 12.21 -3.74
C TYR A 15 -0.59 11.49 -3.68
N ALA A 16 0.38 12.00 -2.90
CA ALA A 16 1.63 11.29 -2.62
C ALA A 16 1.36 10.00 -1.84
N PHE A 17 0.49 10.05 -0.82
CA PHE A 17 0.01 8.87 -0.11
C PHE A 17 -0.61 7.86 -1.08
N ALA A 18 -1.56 8.29 -1.91
CA ALA A 18 -2.20 7.40 -2.88
C ALA A 18 -1.19 6.77 -3.87
N ALA A 19 -0.21 7.52 -4.34
CA ALA A 19 0.82 7.01 -5.23
C ALA A 19 1.72 5.98 -4.54
N VAL A 20 2.16 6.23 -3.30
CA VAL A 20 2.99 5.27 -2.56
C VAL A 20 2.18 4.02 -2.17
N ALA A 21 0.90 4.19 -1.81
CA ALA A 21 0.00 3.10 -1.47
C ALA A 21 -0.34 2.17 -2.66
N SER A 22 -0.07 2.62 -3.89
CA SER A 22 -0.14 1.77 -5.09
C SER A 22 1.13 0.99 -5.41
N LEU A 23 2.23 1.23 -4.68
CA LEU A 23 3.49 0.50 -4.85
C LEU A 23 3.45 -0.77 -4.00
N TYR A 24 3.79 -1.91 -4.59
CA TYR A 24 3.93 -3.20 -3.91
C TYR A 24 5.21 -3.90 -4.39
N GLY A 25 5.82 -4.69 -3.52
CA GLY A 25 7.03 -5.43 -3.85
C GLY A 25 7.28 -6.59 -2.91
N ILE A 26 7.93 -7.63 -3.42
CA ILE A 26 8.42 -8.78 -2.66
C ILE A 26 9.89 -8.96 -3.04
N ASP A 27 10.76 -9.12 -2.06
CA ASP A 27 12.15 -9.51 -2.28
C ASP A 27 12.56 -10.56 -1.25
N ILE A 28 13.38 -11.52 -1.68
CA ILE A 28 13.84 -12.64 -0.85
C ILE A 28 14.98 -12.22 0.09
N LEU A 29 15.69 -11.13 -0.22
CA LEU A 29 16.79 -10.61 0.57
C LEU A 29 16.33 -9.46 1.46
N ALA A 30 16.58 -9.58 2.78
CA ALA A 30 16.10 -8.62 3.78
C ALA A 30 16.71 -7.20 3.60
N ASP A 31 17.97 -7.14 3.16
CA ASP A 31 18.67 -5.89 2.90
C ASP A 31 18.13 -5.16 1.68
N ASN A 32 17.76 -5.89 0.62
CA ASN A 32 17.08 -5.32 -0.55
C ASN A 32 15.74 -4.68 -0.15
N VAL A 33 14.94 -5.35 0.68
CA VAL A 33 13.67 -4.80 1.19
C VAL A 33 13.90 -3.50 1.95
N SER A 34 14.86 -3.52 2.88
CA SER A 34 15.17 -2.36 3.72
C SER A 34 15.66 -1.18 2.88
N GLN A 35 16.61 -1.41 1.97
CA GLN A 35 17.13 -0.39 1.06
C GLN A 35 16.06 0.12 0.08
N CYS A 36 15.16 -0.75 -0.39
CA CYS A 36 14.05 -0.36 -1.26
C CYS A 36 13.12 0.63 -0.55
N ARG A 37 12.70 0.31 0.69
CA ARG A 37 11.86 1.19 1.51
C ARG A 37 12.54 2.54 1.76
N GLU A 38 13.83 2.53 2.12
CA GLU A 38 14.61 3.76 2.35
C GLU A 38 14.72 4.63 1.10
N ARG A 39 15.04 4.03 -0.07
CA ARG A 39 15.18 4.77 -1.32
C ARG A 39 13.85 5.35 -1.80
N LEU A 40 12.76 4.57 -1.72
CA LEU A 40 11.42 5.05 -2.07
C LEU A 40 10.99 6.20 -1.15
N PHE A 41 11.22 6.07 0.16
CA PHE A 41 10.96 7.14 1.11
C PHE A 41 11.80 8.38 0.81
N ALA A 42 13.09 8.24 0.56
CA ALA A 42 13.99 9.37 0.28
C ALA A 42 13.58 10.16 -0.97
N VAL A 43 13.10 9.49 -2.02
CA VAL A 43 12.56 10.15 -3.22
C VAL A 43 11.34 10.99 -2.87
N PHE A 44 10.39 10.45 -2.09
CA PHE A 44 9.24 11.20 -1.62
C PHE A 44 9.66 12.40 -0.75
N ASP A 45 10.51 12.16 0.25
CA ASP A 45 10.86 13.16 1.27
C ASP A 45 11.65 14.32 0.67
N ALA A 46 12.57 14.06 -0.26
CA ALA A 46 13.30 15.10 -0.98
C ALA A 46 12.37 16.05 -1.73
N VAL A 47 11.29 15.52 -2.34
CA VAL A 47 10.29 16.34 -3.03
C VAL A 47 9.44 17.11 -2.02
N TYR A 48 8.98 16.43 -0.97
CA TYR A 48 8.09 17.01 0.02
C TYR A 48 8.76 18.17 0.77
N GLU A 49 10.00 17.99 1.20
CA GLU A 49 10.78 19.02 1.89
C GLU A 49 11.09 20.21 0.97
N ARG A 50 11.40 19.96 -0.30
CA ARG A 50 11.64 21.03 -1.27
C ARG A 50 10.39 21.90 -1.54
N LEU A 51 9.21 21.29 -1.56
CA LEU A 51 7.96 22.02 -1.83
C LEU A 51 7.40 22.71 -0.58
N PHE A 52 7.59 22.12 0.60
CA PHE A 52 6.97 22.57 1.85
C PHE A 52 7.99 22.66 3.02
N PRO A 53 9.11 23.39 2.86
CA PRO A 53 10.24 23.35 3.81
C PRO A 53 9.90 23.86 5.22
N GLN A 54 8.80 24.60 5.39
CA GLN A 54 8.38 25.17 6.68
C GLN A 54 7.12 24.51 7.25
N THR A 55 6.43 23.70 6.45
CA THR A 55 5.11 23.17 6.79
C THR A 55 5.02 21.65 6.64
N SER A 56 6.08 20.99 6.18
CA SER A 56 6.14 19.53 6.05
C SER A 56 5.85 18.85 7.39
N LYS A 57 4.93 17.88 7.38
CA LYS A 57 4.38 17.23 8.58
C LYS A 57 5.06 15.91 8.85
N ALA A 58 5.45 15.67 10.10
CA ALA A 58 5.95 14.37 10.55
C ALA A 58 4.96 13.24 10.27
N GLY A 59 3.68 13.42 10.60
CA GLY A 59 2.63 12.42 10.35
C GLY A 59 2.49 12.01 8.87
N CYS A 60 2.81 12.89 7.91
CA CYS A 60 2.82 12.51 6.50
C CYS A 60 3.98 11.55 6.19
N ARG A 61 5.17 11.83 6.72
CA ARG A 61 6.33 10.95 6.57
C ARG A 61 6.10 9.60 7.23
N ASP A 62 5.51 9.61 8.42
CA ASP A 62 5.24 8.40 9.19
C ASP A 62 4.20 7.53 8.48
N ALA A 63 3.13 8.14 7.94
CA ALA A 63 2.18 7.44 7.08
C ALA A 63 2.84 6.80 5.84
N ILE A 64 3.72 7.53 5.15
CA ILE A 64 4.42 7.00 3.96
C ILE A 64 5.34 5.82 4.33
N ARG A 65 6.11 5.94 5.43
CA ARG A 65 6.95 4.84 5.91
C ARG A 65 6.12 3.62 6.30
N PHE A 66 4.99 3.85 6.96
CA PHE A 66 4.08 2.78 7.36
C PHE A 66 3.54 2.02 6.16
N VAL A 67 3.07 2.73 5.12
CA VAL A 67 2.59 2.12 3.87
C VAL A 67 3.72 1.32 3.19
N LEU A 68 4.92 1.89 3.05
CA LEU A 68 6.06 1.18 2.46
C LEU A 68 6.44 -0.09 3.24
N ALA A 69 6.34 -0.05 4.57
CA ALA A 69 6.61 -1.21 5.42
C ALA A 69 5.58 -2.34 5.21
N HIS A 70 4.33 -2.00 4.92
CA HIS A 70 3.25 -2.97 4.68
C HIS A 70 3.21 -3.47 3.23
N ASN A 71 3.68 -2.66 2.28
CA ASN A 71 3.56 -3.00 0.86
C ASN A 71 4.83 -3.61 0.24
N ILE A 72 6.01 -3.33 0.80
CA ILE A 72 7.28 -3.92 0.35
C ILE A 72 7.67 -5.01 1.34
N VAL A 73 7.37 -6.27 1.04
CA VAL A 73 7.45 -7.40 1.97
C VAL A 73 8.73 -8.21 1.77
N TRP A 74 9.36 -8.64 2.88
CA TRP A 74 10.41 -9.65 2.85
C TRP A 74 9.78 -11.04 2.75
N GLY A 75 9.87 -11.63 1.57
CA GLY A 75 9.11 -12.84 1.24
C GLY A 75 9.68 -13.57 0.03
N ASP A 76 9.27 -14.82 -0.09
CA ASP A 76 9.53 -15.66 -1.25
C ASP A 76 8.24 -15.74 -2.08
N ALA A 77 8.25 -15.08 -3.23
CA ALA A 77 7.12 -15.04 -4.15
C ALA A 77 6.82 -16.39 -4.81
N LEU A 78 7.75 -17.36 -4.80
CA LEU A 78 7.49 -18.71 -5.33
C LEU A 78 6.70 -19.55 -4.33
N THR A 79 7.01 -19.42 -3.04
CA THR A 79 6.30 -20.15 -1.97
C THR A 79 5.13 -19.36 -1.39
N LEU A 80 4.99 -18.09 -1.78
CA LEU A 80 3.96 -17.14 -1.31
C LEU A 80 4.03 -16.86 0.20
N LYS A 81 5.20 -17.02 0.80
CA LYS A 81 5.42 -16.92 2.24
C LYS A 81 6.47 -15.88 2.60
N THR A 82 6.36 -15.29 3.78
CA THR A 82 7.40 -14.47 4.39
C THR A 82 8.63 -15.32 4.71
N VAL A 83 9.79 -14.67 4.76
CA VAL A 83 11.06 -15.32 5.14
C VAL A 83 11.34 -15.03 6.62
N GLY A 84 12.00 -15.96 7.32
CA GLY A 84 12.40 -15.80 8.72
C GLY A 84 12.18 -17.06 9.54
N GLU A 85 12.21 -16.91 10.88
CA GLU A 85 12.06 -18.04 11.81
C GLU A 85 10.66 -18.68 11.79
N LYS A 86 9.63 -17.91 11.44
CA LYS A 86 8.25 -18.37 11.32
C LYS A 86 7.63 -17.86 10.02
N PRO A 87 7.86 -18.55 8.89
CA PRO A 87 7.23 -18.22 7.63
C PRO A 87 5.70 -18.27 7.75
N ASP A 88 5.04 -17.23 7.27
CA ASP A 88 3.58 -17.14 7.15
C ASP A 88 3.21 -16.68 5.73
N LEU A 89 1.94 -16.71 5.35
CA LEU A 89 1.51 -16.21 4.05
C LEU A 89 1.88 -14.73 3.88
N ILE A 90 2.35 -14.35 2.69
CA ILE A 90 2.55 -12.95 2.34
C ILE A 90 1.17 -12.27 2.36
N VAL A 91 1.07 -11.17 3.09
CA VAL A 91 -0.13 -10.33 3.17
C VAL A 91 0.18 -8.96 2.59
N PHE A 92 -0.73 -8.46 1.76
CA PHE A 92 -0.68 -7.10 1.24
C PHE A 92 -1.84 -6.27 1.80
N SER A 93 -1.52 -5.04 2.14
CA SER A 93 -2.50 -4.03 2.54
C SER A 93 -2.98 -3.25 1.33
N GLU A 94 -4.26 -3.36 1.00
CA GLU A 94 -4.96 -2.49 0.06
C GLU A 94 -5.42 -1.22 0.79
N TRP A 95 -5.21 -0.07 0.16
CA TRP A 95 -5.49 1.25 0.74
C TRP A 95 -6.51 1.99 -0.13
N SER A 96 -7.77 1.94 0.26
CA SER A 96 -8.87 2.55 -0.49
C SER A 96 -9.14 3.98 -0.03
N PRO A 97 -8.96 5.00 -0.88
CA PRO A 97 -9.45 6.34 -0.60
C PRO A 97 -10.97 6.32 -0.61
N VAL A 98 -11.61 6.78 0.47
CA VAL A 98 -13.09 6.75 0.57
C VAL A 98 -13.68 8.13 0.35
N ASN A 99 -13.26 9.12 1.13
CA ASN A 99 -13.70 10.51 0.97
C ASN A 99 -12.68 11.48 1.58
N GLY A 100 -12.39 12.58 0.87
CA GLY A 100 -11.45 13.59 1.34
C GLY A 100 -10.10 13.00 1.74
N CYS A 101 -9.82 12.98 3.04
CA CYS A 101 -8.56 12.52 3.63
C CYS A 101 -8.70 11.15 4.34
N MET A 102 -9.82 10.46 4.18
CA MET A 102 -10.07 9.16 4.81
C MET A 102 -9.65 8.02 3.90
N VAL A 103 -9.01 7.02 4.51
CA VAL A 103 -8.59 5.78 3.87
C VAL A 103 -9.13 4.59 4.64
N LYS A 104 -9.50 3.53 3.93
CA LYS A 104 -9.81 2.22 4.48
C LYS A 104 -8.70 1.24 4.10
N ARG A 105 -8.11 0.57 5.09
CA ARG A 105 -7.14 -0.52 4.87
C ARG A 105 -7.85 -1.87 4.89
N ARG A 106 -7.52 -2.74 3.94
CA ARG A 106 -7.94 -4.14 3.90
C ARG A 106 -6.75 -5.01 3.56
N ASP A 107 -6.55 -6.05 4.34
CA ASP A 107 -5.42 -6.96 4.16
C ASP A 107 -5.85 -8.22 3.42
N TYR A 108 -5.06 -8.64 2.45
CA TYR A 108 -5.31 -9.81 1.61
C TYR A 108 -4.08 -10.70 1.57
N THR A 109 -4.26 -12.02 1.61
CA THR A 109 -3.16 -12.95 1.36
C THR A 109 -2.81 -12.94 -0.11
N PHE A 110 -1.51 -12.98 -0.43
CA PHE A 110 -1.05 -13.04 -1.82
C PHE A 110 -1.55 -14.30 -2.53
N HIS A 111 -1.63 -15.42 -1.79
CA HIS A 111 -2.28 -16.65 -2.25
C HIS A 111 -3.72 -16.42 -2.71
N GLY A 112 -4.56 -15.80 -1.87
CA GLY A 112 -5.96 -15.54 -2.21
C GLY A 112 -6.12 -14.58 -3.39
N LEU A 113 -5.19 -13.62 -3.55
CA LEU A 113 -5.17 -12.74 -4.73
C LEU A 113 -4.83 -13.49 -6.02
N LEU A 114 -3.91 -14.46 -5.99
CA LEU A 114 -3.54 -15.26 -7.17
C LEU A 114 -4.64 -16.25 -7.57
N GLU A 115 -5.25 -16.93 -6.60
CA GLU A 115 -6.41 -17.80 -6.86
C GLU A 115 -7.53 -17.00 -7.56
N HIS A 116 -7.81 -15.79 -7.07
CA HIS A 116 -8.77 -14.88 -7.70
C HIS A 116 -8.39 -14.51 -9.14
N ALA A 117 -7.12 -14.15 -9.38
CA ALA A 117 -6.64 -13.79 -10.71
C ALA A 117 -6.73 -14.97 -11.69
N SER A 118 -6.42 -16.19 -11.25
CA SER A 118 -6.52 -17.40 -12.08
C SER A 118 -7.96 -17.74 -12.49
N MET A 119 -8.92 -17.51 -11.60
CA MET A 119 -10.34 -17.63 -11.92
C MET A 119 -10.81 -16.54 -12.89
N LYS A 120 -10.10 -15.41 -12.94
CA LYS A 120 -10.43 -14.28 -13.81
C LYS A 120 -10.19 -14.53 -15.32
N GLU A 121 -9.38 -15.53 -15.64
CA GLU A 121 -9.04 -15.92 -17.02
C GLU A 121 -10.06 -16.91 -17.64
N LEU A 122 -11.01 -17.43 -16.85
CA LEU A 122 -12.18 -18.14 -17.34
C LEU A 122 -13.17 -17.12 -17.97
N PRO A 123 -13.95 -17.46 -19.02
CA PRO A 123 -14.75 -16.47 -19.75
C PRO A 123 -15.76 -15.77 -18.81
N LEU A 124 -15.47 -14.51 -18.48
CA LEU A 124 -15.98 -13.82 -17.30
C LEU A 124 -17.08 -12.79 -17.58
N PHE A 125 -17.93 -13.07 -18.56
CA PHE A 125 -19.18 -12.34 -18.73
C PHE A 125 -20.26 -13.34 -19.11
N SER A 126 -20.93 -13.86 -18.08
CA SER A 126 -22.27 -14.44 -18.22
C SER A 126 -23.26 -13.32 -17.94
N ASP A 127 -24.03 -12.89 -18.95
CA ASP A 127 -25.12 -11.89 -18.84
C ASP A 127 -26.29 -12.36 -17.91
N LEU A 128 -26.07 -13.41 -17.10
CA LEU A 128 -27.06 -14.09 -16.27
C LEU A 128 -26.93 -13.79 -14.77
N GLY A 129 -26.07 -12.85 -14.37
CA GLY A 129 -25.98 -12.39 -12.97
C GLY A 129 -25.20 -13.33 -12.04
N GLU A 130 -24.18 -14.01 -12.55
CA GLU A 130 -23.32 -14.88 -11.74
C GLU A 130 -22.37 -14.08 -10.83
N GLU A 131 -22.07 -14.66 -9.66
CA GLU A 131 -21.31 -14.08 -8.57
C GLU A 131 -19.94 -13.56 -9.02
N VAL A 132 -19.76 -12.24 -8.99
CA VAL A 132 -18.43 -11.65 -9.06
C VAL A 132 -17.70 -12.10 -7.79
N PHE A 133 -16.85 -13.11 -7.90
CA PHE A 133 -16.00 -13.51 -6.78
C PHE A 133 -15.12 -12.30 -6.44
N ILE A 134 -15.12 -11.85 -5.19
CA ILE A 134 -14.30 -10.74 -4.69
C ILE A 134 -13.34 -11.35 -3.67
N PRO A 135 -12.02 -11.07 -3.72
CA PRO A 135 -11.10 -11.59 -2.70
C PRO A 135 -11.63 -11.22 -1.32
N THR A 136 -11.70 -12.20 -0.40
CA THR A 136 -12.12 -11.93 0.98
C THR A 136 -10.92 -11.43 1.76
N PRO A 137 -10.99 -10.24 2.38
CA PRO A 137 -9.89 -9.74 3.20
C PRO A 137 -9.72 -10.59 4.46
N VAL A 138 -8.47 -10.82 4.86
CA VAL A 138 -8.15 -11.49 6.13
C VAL A 138 -8.30 -10.57 7.32
N LYS A 139 -8.20 -9.25 7.11
CA LYS A 139 -8.44 -8.22 8.11
C LYS A 139 -8.98 -6.96 7.45
N GLU A 140 -9.97 -6.33 8.09
CA GLU A 140 -10.46 -5.00 7.73
C GLU A 140 -10.22 -4.03 8.87
N PHE A 141 -9.87 -2.79 8.52
CA PHE A 141 -9.62 -1.73 9.48
C PHE A 141 -10.70 -0.64 9.38
N PRO A 142 -10.97 0.11 10.47
CA PRO A 142 -11.87 1.25 10.43
C PRO A 142 -11.34 2.35 9.50
N LEU A 143 -12.24 3.24 9.09
CA LEU A 143 -11.86 4.44 8.35
C LEU A 143 -10.98 5.32 9.23
N ILE A 144 -9.84 5.73 8.69
CA ILE A 144 -8.89 6.59 9.39
C ILE A 144 -8.37 7.69 8.46
N HIS A 145 -7.96 8.80 9.04
CA HIS A 145 -7.29 9.86 8.29
C HIS A 145 -5.94 9.35 7.77
N PHE A 146 -5.57 9.64 6.52
CA PHE A 146 -4.35 9.07 5.92
C PHE A 146 -3.05 9.43 6.65
N LEU A 147 -3.01 10.57 7.36
CA LEU A 147 -1.87 10.97 8.21
C LEU A 147 -1.76 10.17 9.52
N GLU A 148 -2.81 9.45 9.90
CA GLU A 148 -2.91 8.74 11.18
C GLU A 148 -2.81 7.22 11.01
N VAL A 149 -2.62 6.72 9.78
CA VAL A 149 -2.58 5.27 9.51
C VAL A 149 -1.49 4.54 10.30
N SER A 150 -0.38 5.23 10.60
CA SER A 150 0.71 4.67 11.41
C SER A 150 0.35 4.46 12.88
N ASN A 151 -0.77 5.03 13.33
CA ASN A 151 -1.26 4.94 14.71
C ASN A 151 -2.35 3.86 14.88
N ALA A 152 -2.74 3.18 13.79
CA ALA A 152 -3.75 2.13 13.80
C ALA A 152 -3.10 0.76 13.53
N GLU A 153 -3.09 -0.11 14.55
CA GLU A 153 -2.71 -1.53 14.47
C GLU A 153 -3.92 -2.48 14.54
#